data_AF-A0A661I530-F1
#
_entry.id   AF-A0A661I530-F1
#
_cell.length_a   1.000
_cell.length_b   1.000
_cell.length_c   1.000
_cell.angle_alpha   90.00
_cell.angle_beta   90.00
_cell.angle_gamma   90.00
#
_symmetry.space_group_name_H-M   'P 1'
#
loop_
_entity.id
_entity.type
_entity.pdbx_description
1 polymer ?
#
loop_
_entity_poly.entity_id
_entity_poly.type
_entity_poly.pdbx_seq_one_letter_code
_entity_poly.pdbx_strand_id
1 'polypeptide(L)' 'KGNVKEEVGDLLFSMVNLSRFIGVDPEEALHKACDRFEQRFRYIEGRLKAQGKPLEEASLEEMDKLWDEAKGR' A
#
# COMPACT_ATOMS: atom_id res chain seq x y z
N LYS A 1 -17.01 23.93 10.83
CA LYS A 1 -16.92 22.56 10.27
C LYS A 1 -15.50 22.40 9.77
N GLY A 2 -14.70 21.53 10.38
CA GLY A 2 -13.33 21.27 9.94
C GLY A 2 -13.32 20.89 8.47
N ASN A 3 -12.35 21.42 7.72
CA ASN A 3 -12.15 21.03 6.33
C ASN A 3 -11.67 19.57 6.34
N VAL A 4 -12.27 18.66 5.56
CA VAL A 4 -11.85 17.24 5.52
C VAL A 4 -10.33 17.09 5.30
N LYS A 5 -9.72 18.00 4.53
CA LYS A 5 -8.26 18.01 4.32
C LYS A 5 -7.46 18.29 5.59
N GLU A 6 -7.98 19.14 6.47
CA GLU A 6 -7.36 19.51 7.76
C GLU A 6 -7.39 18.31 8.71
N GLU A 7 -8.54 17.65 8.85
CA GLU A 7 -8.71 16.46 9.69
C GLU A 7 -7.81 15.30 9.24
N VAL A 8 -7.66 15.10 7.91
CA VAL A 8 -6.71 14.11 7.36
C VAL A 8 -5.26 14.49 7.69
N GLY A 9 -4.93 15.78 7.62
CA GLY A 9 -3.61 16.30 8.01
C GLY A 9 -3.28 16.02 9.48
N ASP A 10 -4.22 16.30 10.38
CA ASP A 10 -4.07 16.06 11.82
C ASP A 10 -3.93 14.57 12.15
N LEU A 11 -4.64 13.70 11.43
CA LEU A 11 -4.48 12.25 11.57
C LEU A 11 -3.08 11.80 11.13
N LEU A 12 -2.61 12.24 9.97
CA LEU A 12 -1.26 11.91 9.49
C LEU A 12 -0.17 12.42 10.44
N PHE A 13 -0.31 13.65 10.95
CA PHE A 13 0.61 14.23 11.93
C PHE A 13 0.60 13.44 13.25
N SER A 14 -0.57 13.02 13.71
CA SER A 14 -0.72 12.18 14.90
C SER A 14 -0.04 10.82 14.75
N MET A 15 -0.13 10.19 13.57
CA MET A 15 0.57 8.93 13.27
C MET A 15 2.09 9.11 13.28
N VAL A 16 2.60 10.21 12.72
CA VAL A 16 4.03 10.55 12.76
C VAL A 16 4.51 10.74 14.20
N ASN A 17 3.72 11.42 15.05
CA ASN A 17 4.06 11.60 16.45
C ASN A 17 4.02 10.30 17.24
N LEU A 18 3.05 9.41 16.95
CA LEU A 18 3.00 8.08 17.53
C LEU A 18 4.26 7.28 17.20
N SER A 19 4.69 7.26 15.93
CA SER A 19 5.92 6.59 15.52
C SER A 19 7.14 7.08 16.33
N ARG A 20 7.30 8.40 16.46
CA ARG A 20 8.39 8.99 17.26
C ARG A 20 8.30 8.60 18.73
N PHE A 21 7.10 8.63 19.31
CA PHE A 21 6.87 8.27 20.71
C PHE A 21 7.29 6.83 21.03
N ILE A 22 7.09 5.89 20.09
CA ILE A 22 7.48 4.48 20.25
C ILE A 22 8.90 4.17 19.71
N GLY A 23 9.67 5.19 19.31
CA GLY A 23 11.04 5.02 18.82
C GLY A 23 11.17 4.45 17.39
N VAL A 24 10.12 4.58 16.58
CA VAL A 24 10.12 4.19 15.16
C VAL A 24 10.33 5.42 14.28
N ASP A 25 11.26 5.34 13.33
CA ASP A 25 11.40 6.36 12.29
C ASP A 25 10.20 6.30 11.31
N PRO A 26 9.36 7.35 11.24
CA PRO A 26 8.16 7.33 10.42
C PRO A 26 8.45 7.33 8.91
N GLU A 27 9.55 7.95 8.47
CA GLU A 27 9.95 7.99 7.06
C GLU A 27 10.42 6.61 6.61
N GLU A 28 11.28 5.96 7.39
CA GLU A 28 11.74 4.60 7.12
C GLU A 28 10.58 3.59 7.15
N ALA A 29 9.66 3.73 8.11
CA ALA A 29 8.49 2.87 8.23
C ALA A 29 7.56 3.00 7.01
N LEU A 30 7.35 4.23 6.54
CA LEU A 30 6.57 4.51 5.34
C LEU A 30 7.27 3.97 4.08
N HIS A 31 8.59 4.20 3.94
CA HIS A 31 9.37 3.68 2.82
C HIS A 31 9.24 2.16 2.72
N LYS A 32 9.42 1.43 3.83
CA LYS A 32 9.22 -0.02 3.88
C LYS A 32 7.80 -0.45 3.51
N ALA A 33 6.78 0.35 3.83
CA ALA A 33 5.41 0.07 3.43
C ALA A 33 5.21 0.24 1.92
N CYS A 34 5.78 1.30 1.33
CA CYS A 34 5.82 1.53 -0.11
C CYS A 34 6.56 0.39 -0.84
N ASP A 35 7.72 -0.03 -0.35
CA ASP A 35 8.48 -1.15 -0.92
C ASP A 35 7.65 -2.45 -0.95
N ARG A 36 6.95 -2.76 0.17
CA ARG A 36 6.05 -3.94 0.22
C ARG A 36 4.88 -3.80 -0.76
N PHE A 37 4.31 -2.62 -0.91
CA PHE A 37 3.24 -2.38 -1.88
C PHE A 37 3.76 -2.61 -3.30
N GLU A 38 4.89 -2.02 -3.65
CA GLU A 38 5.51 -2.14 -4.97
C GLU A 38 5.85 -3.59 -5.31
N GLN A 39 6.46 -4.33 -4.38
CA GLN A 39 6.79 -5.75 -4.58
C GLN A 39 5.55 -6.59 -4.88
N ARG A 40 4.46 -6.37 -4.13
CA ARG A 40 3.19 -7.06 -4.33
C ARG A 40 2.53 -6.68 -5.64
N PHE A 41 2.58 -5.40 -5.99
CA PHE A 41 2.01 -4.92 -7.24
C PHE A 41 2.76 -5.48 -8.46
N ARG A 42 4.10 -5.50 -8.43
CA ARG A 42 4.93 -6.14 -9.46
C ARG A 42 4.62 -7.63 -9.60
N TYR A 43 4.31 -8.32 -8.51
CA TYR A 43 3.85 -9.71 -8.57
C TYR A 43 2.53 -9.83 -9.33
N ILE A 44 1.54 -9.00 -9.00
CA ILE A 44 0.23 -8.97 -9.68
C ILE A 44 0.42 -8.73 -11.18
N GLU A 45 1.17 -7.69 -11.55
CA GLU A 45 1.48 -7.38 -12.96
C GLU A 45 2.15 -8.54 -13.68
N GLY A 46 3.13 -9.19 -13.04
CA GLY A 46 3.80 -10.36 -13.60
C GLY A 46 2.87 -11.55 -13.82
N ARG A 47 1.92 -11.78 -12.91
CA ARG A 47 0.94 -12.88 -13.00
C ARG A 47 -0.10 -12.61 -14.08
N LEU A 48 -0.62 -11.40 -14.18
CA LEU A 48 -1.57 -11.01 -15.23
C LEU A 48 -0.89 -11.08 -16.61
N LYS A 49 0.34 -10.57 -16.72
CA LYS A 49 1.12 -10.67 -17.95
C LYS A 49 1.36 -12.12 -18.38
N ALA A 50 1.64 -13.02 -17.44
CA ALA A 50 1.78 -14.45 -17.73
C ALA A 50 0.48 -15.11 -18.21
N GLN A 51 -0.67 -14.54 -17.88
CA GLN A 51 -2.00 -14.94 -18.38
C GLN A 51 -2.37 -14.25 -19.70
N GLY A 52 -1.48 -13.41 -20.25
CA GLY A 52 -1.76 -12.63 -21.46
C GLY A 52 -2.78 -11.52 -21.25
N LYS A 53 -3.03 -11.12 -20.00
CA LYS A 53 -4.05 -10.13 -19.63
C LYS A 53 -3.38 -8.82 -19.18
N PRO A 54 -3.78 -7.66 -19.73
CA PRO A 54 -3.31 -6.36 -19.24
C PRO A 54 -3.97 -6.02 -17.89
N LEU A 55 -3.31 -5.17 -17.10
CA LEU A 55 -3.77 -4.80 -15.76
C LEU A 55 -5.12 -4.10 -15.79
N GLU A 56 -5.36 -3.27 -16.81
CA GLU A 56 -6.56 -2.47 -17.01
C GLU A 56 -7.81 -3.33 -17.25
N GLU A 57 -7.62 -4.58 -17.66
CA GLU A 57 -8.71 -5.55 -17.86
C GLU A 57 -8.91 -6.46 -16.63
N ALA A 58 -8.05 -6.39 -15.62
CA ALA A 58 -8.17 -7.18 -14.42
C ALA A 58 -9.33 -6.68 -13.55
N SER A 59 -10.16 -7.59 -13.06
CA SER A 59 -11.20 -7.27 -12.10
C SER A 59 -10.60 -7.00 -10.72
N LEU A 60 -11.31 -6.26 -9.87
CA LEU A 60 -10.89 -6.04 -8.48
C LEU A 60 -10.72 -7.37 -7.75
N GLU A 61 -11.60 -8.35 -7.99
CA GLU A 61 -11.53 -9.67 -7.38
C GLU A 61 -10.31 -10.48 -7.84
N GLU A 62 -9.89 -10.32 -9.09
CA GLU A 62 -8.66 -10.95 -9.60
C GLU A 62 -7.42 -10.31 -8.97
N MET A 63 -7.39 -8.98 -8.88
CA MET A 63 -6.30 -8.25 -8.24
C MET A 63 -6.20 -8.58 -6.74
N ASP A 64 -7.33 -8.68 -6.03
CA ASP A 64 -7.38 -9.05 -4.61
C ASP A 64 -6.85 -10.47 -4.38
N LYS A 65 -7.22 -11.43 -5.24
CA LYS A 65 -6.68 -12.80 -5.16
C LYS A 65 -5.17 -12.82 -5.36
N LEU A 66 -4.67 -12.13 -6.38
CA LEU A 66 -3.24 -12.04 -6.65
C LEU A 66 -2.49 -11.25 -5.56
N TRP A 67 -3.15 -10.28 -4.92
CA TRP A 67 -2.61 -9.54 -3.78
C TRP A 67 -2.46 -10.42 -2.54
N ASP A 68 -3.43 -11.28 -2.26
CA ASP A 68 -3.35 -12.26 -1.17
C ASP A 68 -2.29 -13.34 -1.44
N GLU A 69 -2.15 -13.79 -2.70
CA GLU A 69 -1.00 -14.63 -3.10
C GLU A 69 0.34 -13.92 -2.85
N ALA A 70 0.43 -12.61 -3.16
CA ALA A 70 1.64 -11.82 -2.97
C ALA A 70 1.99 -11.58 -1.50
N LYS A 71 0.99 -11.55 -0.59
CA LYS A 71 1.23 -11.47 0.86
C LYS A 71 1.85 -12.74 1.44
N GLY A 72 1.59 -13.89 0.81
CA GLY A 72 2.09 -15.20 1.26
C GLY A 72 3.51 -15.55 0.82
N ARG A 73 4.19 -14.63 0.13
CA ARG A 73 5.58 -14.76 -0.33
C ARG A 73 6.49 -13.83 0.46
#